data_AF-A0A1Y0MH02-F1
#
_entry.id   AF-A0A1Y0MH02-F1
#
_cell.length_a   1.000
_cell.length_b   1.000
_cell.length_c   1.000
_cell.angle_alpha   90.00
_cell.angle_beta   90.00
_cell.angle_gamma   90.00
#
_symmetry.space_group_name_H-M   'P 1'
#
loop_
_entity.id
_entity.type
_entity.pdbx_description
1 polymer ?
#
loop_
_entity_poly.entity_id
_entity_poly.type
_entity_poly.pdbx_seq_one_letter_code
_entity_poly.pdbx_strand_id
1 'polypeptide(L)'
;MNFSYNYLAMVSTKICSAIKRFRKRSISSLEAKKELRRANSELCKKVMTLNYVSSISVNLELLDKDCRLEEKKSFEQELKIEIVKITEKIKFYCSLI
;
A
#
# COMPACT_ATOMS: atom_id res chain seq x y z
N MET A 1 -44.65 20.50 -29.19
CA MET A 1 -43.27 20.04 -29.47
C MET A 1 -42.42 19.93 -28.19
N ASN A 2 -42.86 19.17 -27.17
CA ASN A 2 -42.20 19.13 -25.84
C ASN A 2 -41.40 17.84 -25.55
N PHE A 3 -41.30 16.91 -26.50
CA PHE A 3 -40.71 15.60 -26.27
C PHE A 3 -39.16 15.64 -26.25
N SER A 4 -38.54 16.45 -27.11
CA SER A 4 -37.07 16.52 -27.22
C SER A 4 -36.38 17.17 -26.02
N TYR A 5 -36.99 18.18 -25.39
CA TYR A 5 -36.36 18.89 -24.25
C TYR A 5 -36.33 18.03 -22.97
N ASN A 6 -37.40 17.26 -22.71
CA ASN A 6 -37.44 16.34 -21.58
C ASN A 6 -36.44 15.17 -21.74
N TYR A 7 -36.25 14.69 -22.97
CA TYR A 7 -35.27 13.64 -23.25
C TYR A 7 -33.83 14.13 -23.02
N LEU A 8 -33.48 15.32 -23.50
CA LEU A 8 -32.18 15.96 -23.29
C LEU A 8 -31.86 16.16 -21.80
N ALA A 9 -32.83 16.63 -21.00
CA ALA A 9 -32.67 16.79 -19.56
C ALA A 9 -32.47 15.44 -18.82
N MET A 10 -33.17 14.39 -19.26
CA MET A 10 -33.04 13.05 -18.68
C MET A 10 -31.68 12.40 -19.03
N VAL A 11 -31.17 12.62 -20.24
CA VAL A 11 -29.84 12.14 -20.64
C VAL A 11 -28.74 12.89 -19.88
N SER A 12 -28.84 14.22 -19.73
CA SER A 12 -27.82 15.01 -19.01
C SER A 12 -27.74 14.63 -17.53
N THR A 13 -28.88 14.36 -16.89
CA THR A 13 -28.94 13.93 -15.48
C THR A 13 -28.37 12.52 -15.28
N LYS A 14 -28.59 11.60 -16.22
CA LYS A 14 -27.95 10.27 -16.21
C LYS A 14 -26.43 10.37 -16.36
N ILE A 15 -25.94 11.20 -17.28
CA ILE A 15 -24.51 11.44 -17.49
C ILE A 15 -23.87 12.06 -16.24
N CYS A 16 -24.46 13.12 -15.67
CA CYS A 16 -23.99 13.73 -14.43
C CYS A 16 -23.95 12.75 -13.26
N SER A 17 -24.94 11.86 -13.16
CA SER A 17 -25.00 10.82 -12.13
C SER A 17 -23.93 9.75 -12.31
N ALA A 18 -23.62 9.38 -13.56
CA ALA A 18 -22.53 8.47 -13.89
C ALA A 18 -21.16 9.11 -13.59
N ILE A 19 -20.96 10.38 -13.95
CA ILE A 19 -19.75 11.16 -13.63
C ILE A 19 -19.55 11.27 -12.11
N LYS A 20 -20.62 11.56 -11.35
CA LYS A 20 -20.57 11.59 -9.87
C LYS A 20 -20.21 10.24 -9.27
N ARG A 21 -20.73 9.13 -9.82
CA ARG A 21 -20.39 7.76 -9.39
C ARG A 21 -18.95 7.39 -9.73
N PHE A 22 -18.46 7.78 -10.91
CA PHE A 22 -17.05 7.60 -11.30
C PHE A 22 -16.10 8.36 -10.38
N ARG A 23 -16.40 9.64 -10.09
CA ARG A 23 -15.62 10.46 -9.14
C ARG A 23 -15.61 9.91 -7.71
N LYS A 24 -16.65 9.18 -7.28
CA LYS A 24 -16.69 8.53 -5.96
C LYS A 24 -15.89 7.22 -5.90
N ARG A 25 -15.60 6.59 -7.04
CA ARG A 25 -14.78 5.36 -7.10
C ARG A 25 -13.29 5.65 -7.21
N SER A 26 -12.90 6.84 -7.65
CA SER A 26 -11.51 7.27 -7.67
C SER A 26 -11.06 7.70 -6.26
N ILE A 27 -9.99 7.10 -5.75
CA ILE A 27 -9.28 7.58 -4.55
C ILE A 27 -8.89 9.03 -4.78
N SER A 28 -9.20 9.91 -3.84
CA SER A 28 -8.79 11.31 -3.94
C SER A 28 -7.28 11.47 -3.77
N SER A 29 -6.69 12.50 -4.40
CA SER A 29 -5.25 12.81 -4.23
C SER A 29 -4.86 12.97 -2.75
N LEU A 30 -5.76 13.48 -1.91
CA LEU A 30 -5.54 13.59 -0.47
C LEU A 30 -5.50 12.23 0.24
N GLU A 31 -6.41 11.31 -0.11
CA GLU A 31 -6.40 9.93 0.42
C GLU A 31 -5.16 9.18 -0.04
N ALA A 32 -4.78 9.30 -1.31
CA ALA A 32 -3.55 8.72 -1.84
C ALA A 32 -2.31 9.24 -1.09
N LYS A 33 -2.22 10.56 -0.82
CA LYS A 33 -1.13 11.15 -0.03
C LYS A 33 -1.10 10.64 1.41
N LYS A 34 -2.26 10.43 2.04
CA LYS A 34 -2.35 9.86 3.40
C LYS A 34 -1.87 8.41 3.42
N GLU A 35 -2.31 7.59 2.48
CA GLU A 35 -1.88 6.19 2.36
C GLU A 35 -0.39 6.08 2.03
N LEU A 36 0.15 6.95 1.19
CA LEU A 36 1.57 7.03 0.88
C LEU A 36 2.41 7.30 2.13
N ARG A 37 2.00 8.27 2.98
CA ARG A 37 2.68 8.57 4.25
C ARG A 37 2.67 7.37 5.21
N ARG A 38 1.53 6.66 5.30
CA ARG A 38 1.41 5.45 6.12
C ARG A 38 2.34 4.35 5.63
N ALA A 39 2.31 4.06 4.33
CA ALA A 39 3.16 3.04 3.72
C ALA A 39 4.65 3.36 3.86
N ASN A 40 5.06 4.62 3.70
CA ASN A 40 6.45 5.04 3.92
C ASN A 40 6.89 4.87 5.39
N SER A 41 6.02 5.20 6.35
CA SER A 41 6.32 4.99 7.76
C SER A 41 6.49 3.51 8.09
N GLU A 42 5.62 2.67 7.55
CA GLU A 42 5.70 1.20 7.71
C GLU A 42 6.97 0.63 7.07
N LEU A 43 7.31 1.08 5.86
CA LEU A 43 8.54 0.70 5.17
C LEU A 43 9.77 1.02 6.02
N CYS A 44 9.86 2.25 6.54
CA CYS A 44 10.97 2.64 7.42
C CYS A 44 11.10 1.72 8.63
N LYS A 45 10.00 1.40 9.30
CA LYS A 45 10.01 0.50 10.46
C LYS A 45 10.51 -0.89 10.08
N LYS A 46 9.99 -1.48 9.00
CA LYS A 46 10.37 -2.82 8.54
C LYS A 46 11.84 -2.89 8.11
N VAL A 47 12.34 -1.86 7.41
CA VAL A 47 13.75 -1.76 7.04
C VAL A 47 14.64 -1.63 8.27
N MET A 48 14.26 -0.80 9.26
CA MET A 48 14.99 -0.70 10.52
C MET A 48 15.03 -2.03 11.27
N THR A 49 13.89 -2.73 11.35
CA THR A 49 13.83 -4.06 11.97
C THR A 49 14.72 -5.06 11.24
N LEU A 50 14.71 -5.08 9.90
CA LEU A 50 15.55 -5.97 9.12
C LEU A 50 17.04 -5.67 9.36
N ASN A 51 17.42 -4.39 9.39
CA ASN A 51 18.80 -3.98 9.68
C ASN A 51 19.21 -4.40 11.10
N TYR A 52 18.32 -4.22 12.08
CA TYR A 52 18.55 -4.66 13.46
C TYR A 52 18.77 -6.18 13.51
N VAL A 53 17.86 -6.98 12.97
CA VAL A 53 17.96 -8.45 12.94
C VAL A 53 19.25 -8.90 12.24
N SER A 54 19.58 -8.29 11.10
CA SER A 54 20.80 -8.59 10.35
C SER A 54 22.06 -8.28 11.18
N SER A 55 22.03 -7.18 11.93
CA SER A 55 23.13 -6.72 12.80
C SER A 55 23.27 -7.48 14.11
N ILE A 56 22.28 -8.30 14.50
CA ILE A 56 22.43 -9.26 15.59
C ILE A 56 23.41 -10.34 15.11
N SER A 57 24.70 -10.01 15.19
CA SER A 57 25.80 -10.93 15.04
C SER A 57 25.95 -11.69 16.36
N VAL A 58 25.39 -12.90 16.39
CA VAL A 58 26.02 -14.08 17.00
C VAL A 58 26.70 -13.82 18.36
N ASN A 59 25.95 -13.39 19.38
CA ASN A 59 26.23 -13.81 20.77
C ASN A 59 25.70 -15.26 20.97
N LEU A 60 26.03 -16.15 20.03
CA LEU A 60 25.55 -17.53 19.89
C LEU A 60 26.49 -18.55 20.56
N GLU A 61 27.38 -18.10 21.44
CA GLU A 61 28.23 -19.01 22.22
C GLU A 61 27.44 -19.81 23.28
N LEU A 62 26.16 -19.48 23.53
CA LEU A 62 25.41 -20.03 24.66
C LEU A 62 24.09 -20.76 24.32
N LEU A 63 23.64 -20.84 23.07
CA LEU A 63 22.33 -21.42 22.75
C LEU A 63 22.33 -22.27 21.46
N ASP A 64 21.62 -23.39 21.55
CA ASP A 64 21.33 -24.42 20.55
C ASP A 64 21.26 -23.86 19.11
N LYS A 65 22.32 -24.11 18.32
CA LYS A 65 22.80 -23.21 17.26
C LYS A 65 22.01 -23.26 15.95
N ASP A 66 21.43 -24.41 15.59
CA ASP A 66 20.90 -24.59 14.23
C ASP A 66 19.44 -24.14 14.11
N CYS A 67 18.60 -24.45 15.11
CA CYS A 67 17.18 -24.10 15.08
C CYS A 67 16.97 -22.57 15.08
N ARG A 68 17.69 -21.84 15.93
CA ARG A 68 17.57 -20.37 16.03
C ARG A 68 18.14 -19.63 14.82
N LEU A 69 19.12 -20.22 14.14
CA LEU A 69 19.68 -19.64 12.92
C LEU A 69 18.67 -19.73 11.76
N GLU A 70 17.99 -20.87 11.63
CA GLU A 70 16.93 -21.05 10.63
C GLU A 70 15.72 -20.16 10.95
N GLU A 71 15.31 -20.03 12.22
CA GLU A 71 14.26 -19.09 12.63
C GLU A 71 14.61 -17.64 12.26
N LYS A 72 15.86 -17.21 12.52
CA LYS A 72 16.34 -15.87 12.15
C LYS A 72 16.26 -15.68 10.63
N LYS A 73 16.78 -16.62 9.84
CA LYS A 73 16.74 -16.54 8.37
C LYS A 73 15.31 -16.50 7.84
N SER A 74 14.43 -17.33 8.38
CA SER A 74 13.00 -17.34 8.03
C SER A 74 12.37 -15.97 8.30
N PHE A 75 12.61 -15.40 9.47
CA PHE A 75 12.09 -14.08 9.83
C PHE A 75 12.66 -12.95 8.95
N GLU A 76 13.96 -12.98 8.63
CA GLU A 76 14.56 -12.04 7.68
C GLU A 76 13.91 -12.13 6.30
N GLN A 77 13.59 -13.35 5.84
CA GLN A 77 12.95 -13.57 4.55
C GLN A 77 11.51 -13.07 4.54
N GLU A 78 10.75 -13.30 5.62
CA GLU A 78 9.41 -12.73 5.81
C GLU A 78 9.42 -11.20 5.75
N LEU A 79 10.35 -10.56 6.48
CA LEU A 79 10.53 -9.11 6.47
C LEU A 79 10.85 -8.58 5.06
N LYS A 80 11.71 -9.26 4.30
CA LYS A 80 12.02 -8.89 2.91
C LYS A 80 10.78 -8.96 2.02
N ILE A 81 9.96 -10.00 2.16
CA ILE A 81 8.70 -10.14 1.39
C ILE A 81 7.74 -9.00 1.72
N GLU A 82 7.59 -8.65 3.00
CA GLU A 82 6.73 -7.53 3.41
C GLU A 82 7.23 -6.18 2.88
N ILE A 83 8.55 -5.93 2.91
CA ILE A 83 9.18 -4.72 2.36
C ILE A 83 8.85 -4.57 0.87
N VAL A 84 8.90 -5.67 0.09
CA VAL A 84 8.53 -5.66 -1.33
C VAL A 84 7.07 -5.27 -1.51
N LYS A 85 6.14 -5.89 -0.76
CA LYS A 85 4.70 -5.57 -0.81
C LYS A 85 4.42 -4.10 -0.49
N ILE A 86 5.08 -3.55 0.55
CA ILE A 86 4.92 -2.14 0.93
C ILE A 86 5.47 -1.22 -0.17
N THR A 87 6.60 -1.60 -0.79
CA THR A 87 7.20 -0.84 -1.90
C THR A 87 6.28 -0.81 -3.13
N GLU A 88 5.64 -1.92 -3.48
CA GLU A 88 4.63 -1.97 -4.55
C GLU A 88 3.44 -1.08 -4.24
N LYS A 89 2.95 -1.11 -2.99
CA LYS A 89 1.87 -0.22 -2.52
C LYS A 89 2.27 1.26 -2.67
N ILE A 90 3.51 1.62 -2.32
CA ILE A 90 4.05 2.98 -2.50
C ILE A 90 4.07 3.36 -3.99
N LYS A 91 4.59 2.50 -4.88
CA LYS A 91 4.60 2.75 -6.33
C LYS A 91 3.20 3.00 -6.87
N PHE A 92 2.22 2.19 -6.44
CA PHE A 92 0.82 2.37 -6.82
C PHE A 92 0.29 3.75 -6.40
N TYR A 93 0.43 4.14 -5.13
CA TYR A 93 -0.07 5.46 -4.68
C TYR A 93 0.68 6.63 -5.29
N CYS A 94 1.98 6.49 -5.58
CA CYS A 94 2.72 7.49 -6.34
C CYS A 94 2.16 7.67 -7.75
N SER A 95 1.66 6.61 -8.40
CA SER A 95 1.06 6.71 -9.74
C SER A 95 -0.32 7.38 -9.76
N LEU A 96 -0.97 7.50 -8.59
CA LEU A 96 -2.30 8.11 -8.44
C LEU A 96 -2.25 9.60 -8.08
N ILE A 97 -1.07 10.15 -7.75
CA ILE A 97 -0.87 11.55 -7.35
C ILE A 97 -0.23 12.31 -8.49
#